data_AF-A0A397CWW5-F1
#
_entry.id   AF-A0A397CWW5-F1
#
_cell.length_a   1.000
_cell.length_b   1.000
_cell.length_c   1.000
_cell.angle_alpha   90.00
_cell.angle_beta   90.00
_cell.angle_gamma   90.00
#
_symmetry.space_group_name_H-M   'P 1'
#
loop_
_entity.id
_entity.type
_entity.pdbx_description
1 polymer ?
#
loop_
_entity_poly.entity_id
_entity_poly.type
_entity_poly.pdbx_seq_one_letter_code
_entity_poly.pdbx_strand_id
1 'polypeptide(L)'
;MASRVSSLENSAINLSVFREDARRELFGILDGLRDKERSNLSLVLDPELSGLVAQVLVEGAGVLKDHGIVQFKELTVDIGPGPPSGCDVMVFIVPLAGKVKVRFHLYYAPKRTLACDEMLKKAGVMGSLVIGEFPMDLVPVEEDILSLELSDGFNDLFVHNDRSSLHTVAGSVNKLQSLFGLIPNVKYKGSMSQVVVESMALFQKKRQAEGHGVGSVEPEIDTLILLDRTVDLVSPLVTPFTYEGLLDEIIGITNGVVKVDAELVEDDSDKAKKQPAAAGLVPVNLNSTDALYAEVRDYHTERLGAHLQNKAREIRERYEEFRKKNASISEIRDFVKRIPGLKQSYAALQLHINFAE
;
A
#
# COMPACT_ATOMS: atom_id res chain seq x y z
N MET A 1 -3.66 -10.98 -15.90
CA MET A 1 -4.19 -10.56 -14.60
C MET A 1 -3.88 -9.09 -14.48
N ALA A 2 -4.84 -8.26 -14.04
CA ALA A 2 -4.53 -6.88 -13.67
C ALA A 2 -3.42 -6.87 -12.62
N SER A 3 -2.54 -5.87 -12.67
CA SER A 3 -1.50 -5.69 -11.66
C SER A 3 -2.15 -5.58 -10.28
N ARG A 4 -1.51 -6.15 -9.25
CA ARG A 4 -2.00 -6.05 -7.87
C ARG A 4 -1.78 -4.66 -7.27
N VAL A 5 -0.85 -3.91 -7.85
CA VAL A 5 -0.43 -2.58 -7.40
C VAL A 5 -0.73 -1.55 -8.50
N SER A 6 -1.01 -0.31 -8.10
CA SER A 6 -1.25 0.82 -9.03
C SER A 6 -0.10 0.98 -10.05
N SER A 7 -0.41 1.44 -11.27
CA SER A 7 0.58 1.55 -12.35
C SER A 7 1.65 2.62 -12.10
N LEU A 8 1.30 3.72 -11.42
CA LEU A 8 2.10 4.94 -11.29
C LEU A 8 2.51 5.62 -12.61
N GLU A 9 2.03 5.13 -13.76
CA GLU A 9 2.47 5.64 -15.07
C GLU A 9 1.95 7.05 -15.34
N ASN A 10 0.81 7.43 -14.77
CA ASN A 10 0.23 8.78 -14.91
C ASN A 10 0.57 9.71 -13.75
N SER A 11 1.49 9.33 -12.86
CA SER A 11 1.93 10.18 -11.75
C SER A 11 2.56 11.47 -12.26
N ALA A 12 2.29 12.60 -11.59
CA ALA A 12 2.85 13.92 -11.94
C ALA A 12 4.38 13.99 -11.79
N ILE A 13 4.93 13.18 -10.89
CA ILE A 13 6.37 12.97 -10.67
C ILE A 13 6.64 11.46 -10.63
N ASN A 14 7.88 11.04 -10.83
CA ASN A 14 8.20 9.61 -10.87
C ASN A 14 8.13 8.94 -9.48
N LEU A 15 6.93 8.48 -9.09
CA LEU A 15 6.71 7.79 -7.83
C LEU A 15 7.27 6.35 -7.80
N SER A 16 7.64 5.76 -8.95
CA SER A 16 8.21 4.40 -8.99
C SER A 16 9.48 4.27 -8.16
N VAL A 17 10.24 5.37 -8.04
CA VAL A 17 11.49 5.44 -7.28
C VAL A 17 11.28 5.03 -5.81
N PHE A 18 10.13 5.36 -5.20
CA PHE A 18 9.84 4.93 -3.83
C PHE A 18 9.65 3.42 -3.70
N ARG A 19 8.95 2.78 -4.66
CA ARG A 19 8.80 1.32 -4.67
C ARG A 19 10.14 0.65 -4.90
N GLU A 20 10.91 1.14 -5.86
CA GLU A 20 12.22 0.59 -6.19
C GLU A 20 13.20 0.69 -5.01
N ASP A 21 13.21 1.83 -4.31
CA ASP A 21 14.04 2.06 -3.13
C ASP A 21 13.65 1.11 -1.99
N ALA A 22 12.36 1.07 -1.60
CA ALA A 22 11.88 0.17 -0.55
C ALA A 22 12.10 -1.31 -0.89
N ARG A 23 11.90 -1.69 -2.16
CA ARG A 23 12.15 -3.05 -2.65
C ARG A 23 13.64 -3.40 -2.57
N ARG A 24 14.52 -2.49 -2.98
CA ARG A 24 15.98 -2.67 -2.90
C ARG A 24 16.43 -2.86 -1.45
N GLU A 25 15.92 -2.04 -0.52
CA GLU A 25 16.23 -2.17 0.91
C GLU A 25 15.72 -3.50 1.48
N LEU A 26 14.46 -3.87 1.19
CA LEU A 26 13.90 -5.16 1.62
C LEU A 26 14.75 -6.33 1.12
N PHE A 27 15.07 -6.37 -0.17
CA PHE A 27 15.84 -7.47 -0.75
C PHE A 27 17.29 -7.46 -0.26
N GLY A 28 17.90 -6.29 -0.07
CA GLY A 28 19.22 -6.16 0.53
C GLY A 28 19.28 -6.71 1.94
N ILE A 29 18.25 -6.44 2.76
CA ILE A 29 18.09 -7.04 4.09
C ILE A 29 17.97 -8.56 3.99
N LEU A 30 17.06 -9.08 3.15
CA LEU A 30 16.84 -10.52 3.01
C LEU A 30 18.10 -11.26 2.54
N ASP A 31 18.79 -10.72 1.55
CA ASP A 31 20.02 -11.32 1.00
C ASP A 31 21.19 -11.21 1.97
N GLY A 32 21.29 -10.12 2.74
CA GLY A 32 22.31 -9.96 3.78
C GLY A 32 22.20 -10.95 4.94
N LEU A 33 21.03 -11.57 5.12
CA LEU A 33 20.80 -12.61 6.13
C LEU A 33 21.13 -14.02 5.66
N ARG A 34 21.38 -14.17 4.35
CA ARG A 34 21.69 -15.48 3.75
C ARG A 34 23.18 -15.74 3.84
N ASP A 35 23.52 -16.96 4.25
CA ASP A 35 24.87 -17.48 4.17
C ASP A 35 24.86 -18.95 3.71
N LYS A 36 26.04 -19.58 3.59
CA LYS A 36 26.17 -20.98 3.14
C LYS A 36 25.43 -21.98 4.05
N GLU A 37 25.14 -21.64 5.30
CA GLU A 37 24.43 -22.46 6.28
C GLU A 37 22.95 -22.03 6.46
N ARG A 38 22.58 -20.83 5.98
CA ARG A 38 21.27 -20.18 6.16
C ARG A 38 20.69 -19.72 4.83
N SER A 39 20.26 -20.67 4.00
CA SER A 39 19.64 -20.34 2.70
C SER A 39 18.14 -20.07 2.80
N ASN A 40 17.48 -20.59 3.84
CA ASN A 40 16.03 -20.61 3.97
C ASN A 40 15.59 -19.72 5.13
N LEU A 41 14.74 -18.76 4.82
CA LEU A 41 14.24 -17.75 5.72
C LEU A 41 12.71 -17.91 5.87
N SER A 42 12.23 -17.72 7.09
CA SER A 42 10.81 -17.46 7.35
C SER A 42 10.64 -15.97 7.61
N LEU A 43 9.79 -15.33 6.83
CA LEU A 43 9.42 -13.93 7.00
C LEU A 43 8.12 -13.88 7.78
N VAL A 44 8.12 -13.19 8.92
CA VAL A 44 6.92 -12.82 9.66
C VAL A 44 6.81 -11.30 9.63
N LEU A 45 5.70 -10.80 9.08
CA LEU A 45 5.38 -9.37 9.05
C LEU A 45 4.21 -9.10 9.98
N ASP A 46 4.22 -7.96 10.65
CA ASP A 46 2.98 -7.45 11.22
C ASP A 46 1.92 -7.21 10.11
N PRO A 47 0.63 -7.41 10.41
CA PRO A 47 -0.45 -7.20 9.45
C PRO A 47 -0.43 -5.81 8.76
N GLU A 48 -0.09 -4.74 9.47
CA GLU A 48 -0.10 -3.39 8.90
C GLU A 48 1.01 -3.20 7.85
N LEU A 49 2.21 -3.71 8.14
CA LEU A 49 3.33 -3.68 7.19
C LEU A 49 3.17 -4.70 6.07
N SER A 50 2.45 -5.79 6.28
CA SER A 50 2.16 -6.79 5.24
C SER A 50 1.51 -6.12 4.01
N GLY A 51 0.55 -5.21 4.24
CA GLY A 51 -0.11 -4.44 3.19
C GLY A 51 0.84 -3.48 2.47
N LEU A 52 1.66 -2.73 3.20
CA LEU A 52 2.69 -1.87 2.62
C LEU A 52 3.73 -2.66 1.79
N VAL A 53 4.19 -3.80 2.31
CA VAL A 53 5.12 -4.67 1.59
C VAL A 53 4.49 -5.20 0.31
N ALA A 54 3.19 -5.54 0.33
CA ALA A 54 2.49 -5.94 -0.89
C ALA A 54 2.50 -4.84 -1.97
N GLN A 55 2.46 -3.56 -1.58
CA GLN A 55 2.50 -2.42 -2.51
C GLN A 55 3.86 -2.22 -3.20
N VAL A 56 4.96 -2.72 -2.62
CA VAL A 56 6.30 -2.63 -3.23
C VAL A 56 6.70 -3.91 -3.99
N LEU A 57 5.97 -5.01 -3.79
CA LEU A 57 6.15 -6.28 -4.49
C LEU A 57 5.28 -6.33 -5.76
N VAL A 58 5.68 -5.57 -6.79
CA VAL A 58 4.95 -5.44 -8.07
C VAL A 58 4.67 -6.79 -8.73
N GLU A 59 5.62 -7.72 -8.69
CA GLU A 59 5.49 -9.08 -9.23
C GLU A 59 4.71 -10.03 -8.30
N GLY A 60 4.26 -9.52 -7.15
CA GLY A 60 3.63 -10.27 -6.07
C GLY A 60 4.63 -10.99 -5.15
N ALA A 61 4.12 -11.54 -4.05
CA ALA A 61 4.92 -12.20 -3.01
C ALA A 61 5.75 -13.42 -3.50
N GLY A 62 5.51 -13.91 -4.72
CA GLY A 62 6.29 -15.01 -5.30
C GLY A 62 7.78 -14.69 -5.42
N VAL A 63 8.14 -13.43 -5.68
CA VAL A 63 9.54 -12.98 -5.81
C VAL A 63 10.35 -13.16 -4.53
N LEU A 64 9.70 -13.18 -3.36
CA LEU A 64 10.38 -13.39 -2.08
C LEU A 64 11.10 -14.75 -2.01
N LYS A 65 10.65 -15.75 -2.78
CA LYS A 65 11.30 -17.07 -2.86
C LYS A 65 12.71 -16.97 -3.45
N ASP A 66 12.93 -16.06 -4.38
CA ASP A 66 14.25 -15.83 -5.00
C ASP A 66 15.26 -15.28 -3.98
N HIS A 67 14.74 -14.62 -2.94
CA HIS A 67 15.49 -14.10 -1.78
C HIS A 67 15.45 -15.06 -0.57
N GLY A 68 15.20 -16.34 -0.80
CA GLY A 68 15.30 -17.39 0.22
C GLY A 68 14.11 -17.52 1.18
N ILE A 69 13.02 -16.77 0.97
CA ILE A 69 11.82 -16.93 1.79
C ILE A 69 11.10 -18.23 1.44
N VAL A 70 11.09 -19.18 2.38
CA VAL A 70 10.35 -20.45 2.24
C VAL A 70 9.00 -20.42 2.95
N GLN A 71 8.85 -19.53 3.92
CA GLN A 71 7.62 -19.34 4.69
C GLN A 71 7.35 -17.86 4.86
N PHE A 72 6.13 -17.44 4.54
CA PHE A 72 5.60 -16.11 4.77
C PHE A 72 4.42 -16.21 5.74
N LYS A 73 4.43 -15.42 6.80
CA LYS A 73 3.40 -15.38 7.84
C LYS A 73 3.12 -13.94 8.25
N GLU A 74 1.89 -13.69 8.68
CA GLU A 74 1.57 -12.48 9.44
C GLU A 74 1.72 -12.76 10.92
N LEU A 75 2.07 -11.73 11.70
CA LEU A 75 2.10 -11.79 13.16
C LEU A 75 0.66 -11.91 13.65
N THR A 76 0.36 -13.02 14.33
CA THR A 76 -0.96 -13.27 14.92
C THR A 76 -0.82 -13.52 16.41
N VAL A 77 -1.94 -13.42 17.14
CA VAL A 77 -2.01 -13.70 18.58
C VAL A 77 -1.46 -15.09 18.93
N ASP A 78 -1.62 -16.06 18.02
CA ASP A 78 -1.12 -17.44 18.18
C ASP A 78 0.41 -17.53 18.11
N ILE A 79 1.07 -16.57 17.46
CA ILE A 79 2.52 -16.44 17.38
C ILE A 79 3.05 -15.63 18.59
N GLY A 80 2.27 -14.67 19.08
CA GLY A 80 2.49 -13.90 20.31
C GLY A 80 1.54 -12.69 20.40
N PRO A 81 1.41 -12.02 21.56
CA PRO A 81 0.72 -10.74 21.62
C PRO A 81 1.43 -9.76 20.68
N GLY A 82 0.65 -9.08 19.81
CA GLY A 82 1.17 -8.04 18.92
C GLY A 82 1.89 -6.93 19.72
N PRO A 83 2.72 -6.11 19.05
CA PRO A 83 3.28 -4.94 19.69
C PRO A 83 2.15 -4.02 20.22
N PRO A 84 2.30 -3.35 21.37
CA PRO A 84 1.32 -2.37 21.81
C PRO A 84 1.29 -1.17 20.85
N SER A 85 0.15 -0.46 20.84
CA SER A 85 -0.05 0.77 20.05
C SER A 85 1.10 1.76 20.24
N GLY A 86 1.55 2.38 19.14
CA GLY A 86 2.70 3.30 19.11
C GLY A 86 4.08 2.64 18.96
N CYS A 87 4.14 1.35 18.64
CA CYS A 87 5.38 0.66 18.34
C CYS A 87 5.52 0.40 16.83
N ASP A 88 6.49 1.06 16.21
CA ASP A 88 6.90 0.83 14.81
C ASP A 88 7.08 -0.67 14.51
N VAL A 89 6.54 -1.07 13.36
CA VAL A 89 6.22 -2.42 12.95
C VAL A 89 7.45 -3.36 12.87
N MET A 90 7.26 -4.60 13.36
CA MET A 90 8.29 -5.63 13.57
C MET A 90 8.37 -6.64 12.42
N VAL A 91 9.51 -6.73 11.73
CA VAL A 91 9.82 -7.82 10.79
C VAL A 91 10.61 -8.90 11.53
N PHE A 92 10.03 -10.08 11.77
CA PHE A 92 10.81 -11.23 12.26
C PHE A 92 11.31 -12.07 11.10
N ILE A 93 12.62 -12.27 11.03
CA ILE A 93 13.21 -13.25 10.13
C ILE A 93 13.72 -14.40 10.98
N VAL A 94 13.03 -15.54 10.86
CA VAL A 94 13.34 -16.79 11.57
C VAL A 94 14.04 -17.74 10.58
N PRO A 95 15.33 -18.06 10.77
CA PRO A 95 15.94 -19.13 9.98
C PRO A 95 15.32 -20.47 10.38
N LEU A 96 14.76 -21.20 9.42
CA LEU A 96 14.12 -22.50 9.66
C LEU A 96 15.18 -23.63 9.63
N ALA A 97 15.49 -24.11 10.83
CA ALA A 97 16.09 -25.40 11.21
C ALA A 97 17.50 -25.79 10.66
N GLY A 98 18.47 -25.74 11.56
CA GLY A 98 19.67 -26.57 11.63
C GLY A 98 20.03 -26.79 13.11
N LYS A 99 20.98 -27.69 13.46
CA LYS A 99 21.43 -28.00 14.85
C LYS A 99 22.07 -26.81 15.62
N VAL A 100 21.83 -25.58 15.19
CA VAL A 100 22.48 -24.34 15.62
C VAL A 100 21.44 -23.48 16.35
N LYS A 101 21.86 -22.75 17.39
CA LYS A 101 21.02 -21.73 18.04
C LYS A 101 20.41 -20.81 16.98
N VAL A 102 19.07 -20.80 16.90
CA VAL A 102 18.31 -19.87 16.07
C VAL A 102 18.58 -18.46 16.61
N ARG A 103 19.19 -17.60 15.79
CA ARG A 103 19.25 -16.16 16.07
C ARG A 103 18.07 -15.51 15.37
N PHE A 104 17.27 -14.78 16.12
CA PHE A 104 16.11 -14.05 15.59
C PHE A 104 16.60 -12.71 15.06
N HIS A 105 16.14 -12.32 13.88
CA HIS A 105 16.40 -10.99 13.33
C HIS A 105 15.12 -10.17 13.41
N LEU A 106 15.24 -8.96 13.96
CA LEU A 106 14.14 -8.01 14.11
C LEU A 106 14.50 -6.73 13.36
N TYR A 107 13.72 -6.38 12.34
CA TYR A 107 13.85 -5.08 11.68
C TYR A 107 12.67 -4.19 12.05
N TYR A 108 12.99 -2.99 12.51
CA TYR A 108 12.00 -1.94 12.79
C TYR A 108 11.63 -1.20 11.51
N ALA A 109 10.34 -1.00 11.26
CA ALA A 109 9.85 -0.20 10.16
C ALA A 109 8.92 0.93 10.66
N PRO A 110 9.15 2.19 10.26
CA PRO A 110 10.26 2.68 9.43
C PRO A 110 11.58 2.86 10.19
N LYS A 111 11.55 2.98 11.52
CA LYS A 111 12.74 3.28 12.33
C LYS A 111 12.71 2.61 13.69
N ARG A 112 13.86 2.46 14.31
CA ARG A 112 13.99 1.94 15.67
C ARG A 112 13.68 3.02 16.70
N THR A 113 12.91 2.66 17.72
CA THR A 113 12.60 3.56 18.84
C THR A 113 13.18 3.03 20.15
N LEU A 114 13.55 3.95 21.05
CA LEU A 114 14.02 3.61 22.40
C LEU A 114 12.93 2.93 23.23
N ALA A 115 11.66 3.26 22.99
CA ALA A 115 10.53 2.65 23.68
C ALA A 115 10.47 1.14 23.42
N CYS A 116 10.55 0.73 22.15
CA CYS A 116 10.56 -0.68 21.77
C CYS A 116 11.78 -1.43 22.33
N ASP A 117 12.95 -0.80 22.33
CA ASP A 117 14.16 -1.36 22.94
C ASP A 117 13.95 -1.67 24.44
N GLU A 118 13.39 -0.73 25.20
CA GLU A 118 13.12 -0.90 26.62
C GLU A 118 12.08 -2.00 26.87
N MET A 119 11.09 -2.15 25.99
CA MET A 119 10.14 -3.25 26.05
C MET A 119 10.80 -4.62 25.86
N LEU A 120 11.65 -4.78 24.84
CA LEU A 120 12.37 -6.03 24.59
C LEU A 120 13.37 -6.38 25.70
N LYS A 121 13.99 -5.36 26.31
CA LYS A 121 14.84 -5.54 27.50
C LYS A 121 14.03 -6.01 28.69
N LYS A 122 12.89 -5.37 28.99
CA LYS A 122 11.99 -5.78 30.09
C LYS A 122 11.46 -7.20 29.91
N ALA A 123 11.19 -7.61 28.68
CA ALA A 123 10.80 -8.97 28.34
C ALA A 123 11.97 -9.98 28.39
N GLY A 124 13.22 -9.53 28.54
CA GLY A 124 14.40 -10.39 28.63
C GLY A 124 14.84 -11.02 27.30
N VAL A 125 14.28 -10.59 26.17
CA VAL A 125 14.52 -11.20 24.85
C VAL A 125 15.58 -10.48 24.02
N MET A 126 15.98 -9.27 24.41
CA MET A 126 16.95 -8.43 23.68
C MET A 126 18.23 -9.17 23.29
N GLY A 127 18.78 -10.01 24.17
CA GLY A 127 20.02 -10.75 23.93
C GLY A 127 19.92 -11.87 22.88
N SER A 128 18.70 -12.24 22.48
CA SER A 128 18.42 -13.27 21.47
C SER A 128 18.15 -12.68 20.08
N LEU A 129 18.10 -11.35 19.98
CA LEU A 129 17.72 -10.62 18.77
C LEU A 129 18.94 -9.96 18.12
N VAL A 130 19.01 -10.05 16.80
CA VAL A 130 19.82 -9.17 15.95
C VAL A 130 18.89 -8.10 15.41
N ILE A 131 19.15 -6.86 15.79
CA ILE A 131 18.25 -5.74 15.48
C ILE A 131 18.79 -4.93 14.30
N GLY A 132 17.91 -4.60 13.36
CA GLY A 132 18.15 -3.68 12.25
C GLY A 132 16.97 -2.73 12.03
N GLU A 133 17.06 -1.92 11.00
CA GLU A 133 16.00 -1.01 10.56
C GLU A 133 15.65 -1.31 9.10
N PHE A 134 14.38 -1.19 8.75
CA PHE A 134 13.86 -1.23 7.39
C PHE A 134 13.14 0.11 7.15
N PRO A 135 13.78 1.09 6.50
CA PRO A 135 13.26 2.46 6.34
C PRO A 135 12.17 2.54 5.27
N MET A 136 11.05 1.85 5.53
CA MET A 136 9.86 1.88 4.71
C MET A 136 9.04 3.14 5.02
N ASP A 137 9.46 4.25 4.44
CA ASP A 137 8.81 5.57 4.55
C ASP A 137 7.56 5.64 3.64
N LEU A 138 7.45 6.69 2.82
CA LEU A 138 6.34 6.89 1.88
C LEU A 138 6.28 5.75 0.86
N VAL A 139 5.14 5.08 0.82
CA VAL A 139 4.83 4.04 -0.15
C VAL A 139 3.71 4.53 -1.07
N PRO A 140 3.90 4.48 -2.41
CA PRO A 140 2.89 4.90 -3.35
C PRO A 140 1.81 3.82 -3.49
N VAL A 141 0.65 4.13 -2.94
CA VAL A 141 -0.56 3.29 -3.01
C VAL A 141 -1.37 3.60 -4.27
N GLU A 142 -1.26 4.82 -4.79
CA GLU A 142 -1.88 5.27 -6.05
C GLU A 142 -0.97 6.25 -6.81
N GLU A 143 -1.33 6.57 -8.06
CA GLU A 143 -0.66 7.51 -8.95
C GLU A 143 -0.45 8.91 -8.35
N ASP A 144 -1.28 9.31 -7.38
CA ASP A 144 -1.26 10.60 -6.71
C ASP A 144 -1.29 10.49 -5.17
N ILE A 145 -1.12 9.28 -4.62
CA ILE A 145 -1.18 9.04 -3.17
C ILE A 145 0.06 8.29 -2.68
N LEU A 146 0.79 8.94 -1.77
CA LEU A 146 1.86 8.36 -0.97
C LEU A 146 1.40 8.25 0.47
N SER A 147 1.54 7.09 1.08
CA SER A 147 1.15 6.85 2.47
C SER A 147 2.31 6.37 3.33
N LEU A 148 2.28 6.73 4.62
CA LEU A 148 3.13 6.13 5.66
C LEU A 148 2.43 4.96 6.36
N GLU A 149 1.12 4.79 6.15
CA GLU A 149 0.25 3.79 6.81
C GLU A 149 0.50 3.69 8.33
N LEU A 150 0.48 4.84 9.01
CA LEU A 150 0.57 4.90 10.47
C LEU A 150 -0.84 4.90 11.06
N SER A 151 -1.48 3.73 11.13
CA SER A 151 -2.89 3.57 11.54
C SER A 151 -3.20 4.22 12.90
N ASP A 152 -2.32 3.98 13.89
CA ASP A 152 -2.45 4.52 15.24
C ASP A 152 -1.93 5.97 15.37
N GLY A 153 -1.38 6.54 14.30
CA GLY A 153 -0.63 7.80 14.35
C GLY A 153 -1.43 8.99 14.89
N PHE A 154 -2.75 9.02 14.69
CA PHE A 154 -3.62 10.05 15.28
C PHE A 154 -3.82 9.83 16.79
N ASN A 155 -4.07 8.59 17.21
CA ASN A 155 -4.26 8.23 18.61
C ASN A 155 -2.97 8.47 19.41
N ASP A 156 -1.85 7.96 18.91
CA ASP A 156 -0.53 8.16 19.49
C ASP A 156 -0.22 9.64 19.71
N LEU A 157 -0.43 10.45 18.67
CA LEU A 157 -0.10 11.87 18.69
C LEU A 157 -0.99 12.69 19.62
N PHE A 158 -2.32 12.50 19.59
CA PHE A 158 -3.26 13.37 20.28
C PHE A 158 -3.82 12.82 21.60
N VAL A 159 -3.79 11.50 21.79
CA VAL A 159 -4.26 10.84 23.02
C VAL A 159 -3.09 10.47 23.92
N HIS A 160 -2.06 9.84 23.35
CA HIS A 160 -0.87 9.42 24.10
C HIS A 160 0.25 10.47 24.14
N ASN A 161 0.10 11.56 23.39
CA ASN A 161 1.10 12.64 23.25
C ASN A 161 2.47 12.10 22.81
N ASP A 162 2.47 11.02 22.03
CA ASP A 162 3.64 10.49 21.35
C ASP A 162 3.85 11.22 20.02
N ARG A 163 4.93 12.00 19.97
CA ARG A 163 5.27 12.82 18.80
C ARG A 163 6.26 12.13 17.87
N SER A 164 6.56 10.85 18.08
CA SER A 164 7.54 10.09 17.31
C SER A 164 7.23 10.07 15.81
N SER A 165 5.95 10.01 15.45
CA SER A 165 5.48 10.03 14.06
C SER A 165 5.82 11.34 13.32
N LEU A 166 5.85 12.49 13.99
CA LEU A 166 6.18 13.78 13.37
C LEU A 166 7.59 13.82 12.78
N HIS A 167 8.54 13.15 13.44
CA HIS A 167 9.89 13.00 12.92
C HIS A 167 9.91 12.10 11.67
N THR A 168 9.09 11.05 11.64
CA THR A 168 8.95 10.17 10.47
C THR A 168 8.36 10.93 9.29
N VAL A 169 7.32 11.74 9.51
CA VAL A 169 6.75 12.65 8.49
C VAL A 169 7.82 13.61 7.98
N ALA A 170 8.54 14.30 8.87
CA ALA A 170 9.60 15.23 8.46
C ALA A 170 10.75 14.55 7.70
N GLY A 171 11.14 13.34 8.09
CA GLY A 171 12.13 12.53 7.37
C GLY A 171 11.66 12.18 5.96
N SER A 172 10.41 11.75 5.84
CA SER A 172 9.76 11.40 4.58
C SER A 172 9.67 12.58 3.61
N VAL A 173 9.32 13.77 4.11
CA VAL A 173 9.35 14.99 3.30
C VAL A 173 10.78 15.35 2.87
N ASN A 174 11.79 15.13 3.72
CA ASN A 174 13.18 15.32 3.30
C ASN A 174 13.65 14.30 2.26
N LYS A 175 13.13 13.07 2.29
CA LYS A 175 13.35 12.07 1.25
C LYS A 175 12.77 12.55 -0.08
N LEU A 176 11.52 13.04 -0.11
CA LEU A 176 10.94 13.71 -1.28
C LEU A 176 11.87 14.80 -1.82
N GLN A 177 12.34 15.71 -0.97
CA GLN A 177 13.25 16.78 -1.40
C GLN A 177 14.61 16.30 -1.91
N SER A 178 15.05 15.12 -1.48
CA SER A 178 16.32 14.52 -1.94
C SER A 178 16.18 13.90 -3.31
N LEU A 179 14.98 13.39 -3.63
CA LEU A 179 14.67 12.75 -4.90
C LEU A 179 14.25 13.77 -5.97
N PHE A 180 13.43 14.76 -5.61
CA PHE A 180 12.76 15.68 -6.54
C PHE A 180 13.16 17.16 -6.36
N GLY A 181 14.28 17.42 -5.68
CA GLY A 181 14.76 18.78 -5.41
C GLY A 181 14.06 19.46 -4.22
N LEU A 182 14.67 20.54 -3.72
CA LEU A 182 14.13 21.28 -2.57
C LEU A 182 12.81 21.97 -2.94
N ILE A 183 11.79 21.79 -2.12
CA ILE A 183 10.48 22.39 -2.38
C ILE A 183 10.56 23.89 -2.03
N PRO A 184 10.34 24.81 -2.98
CA PRO A 184 10.60 26.24 -2.77
C PRO A 184 9.57 26.88 -1.84
N ASN A 185 8.32 26.41 -1.84
CA ASN A 185 7.25 26.98 -1.03
C ASN A 185 6.74 25.97 0.00
N VAL A 186 6.86 26.31 1.29
CA VAL A 186 6.27 25.52 2.37
C VAL A 186 5.18 26.34 3.06
N LYS A 187 3.95 25.84 3.03
CA LYS A 187 2.78 26.38 3.74
C LYS A 187 2.33 25.34 4.75
N TYR A 188 1.85 25.80 5.91
CA TYR A 188 1.35 24.88 6.92
C TYR A 188 0.22 25.49 7.74
N LYS A 189 -0.63 24.61 8.29
CA LYS A 189 -1.68 24.99 9.22
C LYS A 189 -1.84 23.93 10.30
N GLY A 190 -1.70 24.36 11.55
CA GLY A 190 -1.81 23.52 12.75
C GLY A 190 -0.49 23.41 13.51
N SER A 191 -0.57 23.09 14.79
CA SER A 191 0.59 23.09 15.68
C SER A 191 1.52 21.92 15.39
N MET A 192 1.00 20.76 15.00
CA MET A 192 1.82 19.60 14.66
C MET A 192 2.51 19.80 13.31
N SER A 193 1.84 20.42 12.33
CA SER A 193 2.47 20.80 11.07
C SER A 193 3.62 21.79 11.26
N GLN A 194 3.52 22.72 12.21
CA GLN A 194 4.65 23.61 12.55
C GLN A 194 5.87 22.80 13.03
N VAL A 195 5.65 21.83 13.92
CA VAL A 195 6.72 20.96 14.43
C VAL A 195 7.39 20.15 13.30
N VAL A 196 6.62 19.69 12.32
CA VAL A 196 7.15 19.03 11.12
C VAL A 196 8.04 19.99 10.32
N VAL A 197 7.60 21.23 10.07
CA VAL A 197 8.40 22.23 9.35
C VAL A 197 9.71 22.56 10.07
N GLU A 198 9.66 22.73 11.40
CA GLU A 198 10.86 22.97 12.21
C GLU A 198 11.82 21.78 12.13
N SER A 199 11.28 20.55 12.20
CA SER A 199 12.06 19.31 12.05
C SER A 199 12.69 19.20 10.66
N MET A 200 11.96 19.57 9.61
CA MET A 200 12.51 19.61 8.24
C MET A 200 13.72 20.55 8.13
N ALA A 201 13.66 21.73 8.74
CA ALA A 201 14.78 22.67 8.76
C ALA A 201 16.01 22.11 9.49
N LEU A 202 15.80 21.33 10.55
CA LEU A 202 16.90 20.66 11.27
C LEU A 202 17.59 19.60 10.41
N PHE A 203 16.84 18.78 9.68
CA PHE A 203 17.41 17.81 8.73
C PHE A 203 18.26 18.50 7.65
N GLN A 204 17.78 19.62 7.11
CA GLN A 204 18.54 20.38 6.11
C GLN A 204 19.86 20.91 6.68
N LYS A 205 19.84 21.49 7.89
CA LYS A 205 21.05 21.94 8.57
C LYS A 205 22.04 20.81 8.81
N LYS A 206 21.56 19.63 9.22
CA LYS A 206 22.40 18.45 9.44
C LYS A 206 23.08 18.00 8.15
N ARG A 207 22.34 17.91 7.04
CA ARG A 207 22.88 17.55 5.72
C ARG A 207 23.93 18.55 5.24
N GLN A 208 23.70 19.84 5.44
CA GLN A 208 24.69 20.88 5.12
C GLN A 208 25.98 20.70 5.93
N ALA A 209 25.86 20.42 7.23
CA ALA A 209 27.01 20.18 8.10
C ALA A 209 27.80 18.92 7.71
N GLU A 210 27.12 17.89 7.17
CA GLU A 210 27.72 16.67 6.64
C GLU A 210 28.32 16.84 5.23
N GLY A 211 28.26 18.04 4.65
CA GLY A 211 28.84 18.35 3.33
C GLY A 211 28.00 17.83 2.16
N HIS A 212 26.77 17.38 2.40
CA HIS A 212 25.85 17.05 1.32
C HIS A 212 25.35 18.34 0.66
N GLY A 213 25.55 18.43 -0.67
CA GLY A 213 25.06 19.56 -1.45
C GLY A 213 23.54 19.72 -1.32
N VAL A 214 23.11 20.93 -0.99
CA VAL A 214 21.68 21.28 -0.86
C VAL A 214 21.22 21.87 -2.19
N GLY A 215 20.17 21.28 -2.78
CA GLY A 215 19.57 21.79 -4.02
C GLY A 215 20.35 21.45 -5.30
N SER A 216 20.99 20.28 -5.36
CA SER A 216 21.68 19.81 -6.58
C SER A 216 20.72 19.34 -7.68
N VAL A 217 19.44 19.17 -7.35
CA VAL A 217 18.37 18.74 -8.25
C VAL A 217 17.38 19.88 -8.40
N GLU A 218 16.95 20.15 -9.63
CA GLU A 218 15.93 21.15 -9.92
C GLU A 218 14.59 20.74 -9.26
N PRO A 219 13.89 21.64 -8.55
CA PRO A 219 12.63 21.28 -7.90
C PRO A 219 11.54 20.87 -8.89
N GLU A 220 11.02 19.65 -8.78
CA GLU A 220 9.84 19.20 -9.53
C GLU A 220 8.52 19.52 -8.80
N ILE A 221 8.59 19.75 -7.49
CA ILE A 221 7.45 20.07 -6.64
C ILE A 221 7.51 21.56 -6.28
N ASP A 222 6.49 22.33 -6.67
CA ASP A 222 6.43 23.77 -6.43
C ASP A 222 6.09 24.14 -4.97
N THR A 223 5.08 23.49 -4.39
CA THR A 223 4.57 23.87 -3.07
C THR A 223 4.21 22.63 -2.24
N LEU A 224 4.70 22.61 -1.00
CA LEU A 224 4.25 21.70 0.05
C LEU A 224 3.24 22.42 0.95
N ILE A 225 2.07 21.81 1.13
CA ILE A 225 1.06 22.25 2.10
C ILE A 225 0.92 21.18 3.18
N LEU A 226 1.28 21.52 4.42
CA LEU A 226 1.13 20.63 5.57
C LEU A 226 -0.12 21.02 6.37
N LEU A 227 -1.07 20.10 6.49
CA LEU A 227 -2.29 20.29 7.24
C LEU A 227 -2.35 19.32 8.42
N ASP A 228 -2.57 19.88 9.61
CA ASP A 228 -2.81 19.11 10.81
C ASP A 228 -4.28 18.66 10.82
N ARG A 229 -4.55 17.36 11.01
CA ARG A 229 -5.93 16.82 10.94
C ARG A 229 -6.86 17.53 11.92
N THR A 230 -6.34 17.99 13.06
CA THR A 230 -7.08 18.73 14.08
C THR A 230 -7.60 20.10 13.65
N VAL A 231 -7.11 20.64 12.51
CA VAL A 231 -7.65 21.87 11.91
C VAL A 231 -9.08 21.67 11.42
N ASP A 232 -9.45 20.44 11.08
CA ASP A 232 -10.79 20.06 10.68
C ASP A 232 -11.09 18.61 11.11
N LEU A 233 -11.69 18.46 12.29
CA LEU A 233 -12.16 17.16 12.77
C LEU A 233 -13.57 16.81 12.26
N VAL A 234 -14.27 17.73 11.59
CA VAL A 234 -15.65 17.49 11.16
C VAL A 234 -15.67 16.59 9.93
N SER A 235 -14.83 16.86 8.93
CA SER A 235 -14.79 16.07 7.70
C SER A 235 -14.69 14.55 7.90
N PRO A 236 -13.77 14.00 8.73
CA PRO A 236 -13.68 12.56 8.94
C PRO A 236 -14.83 11.97 9.79
N LEU A 237 -15.69 12.81 10.39
CA LEU A 237 -16.85 12.35 11.18
C LEU A 237 -18.15 12.34 10.35
N VAL A 238 -18.13 12.88 9.13
CA VAL A 238 -19.28 12.90 8.24
C VAL A 238 -19.18 11.72 7.28
N THR A 239 -20.28 10.98 7.11
CA THR A 239 -20.37 9.91 6.13
C THR A 239 -20.05 10.44 4.73
N PRO A 240 -19.03 9.92 4.04
CA PRO A 240 -18.71 10.32 2.68
C PRO A 240 -19.79 9.84 1.70
N PHE A 241 -20.00 10.55 0.59
CA PHE A 241 -20.97 10.17 -0.45
C PHE A 241 -20.34 9.92 -1.83
N THR A 242 -19.02 9.86 -1.89
CA THR A 242 -18.28 9.34 -3.05
C THR A 242 -18.34 7.82 -3.06
N TYR A 243 -18.18 7.20 -4.24
CA TYR A 243 -18.19 5.75 -4.35
C TYR A 243 -17.11 5.07 -3.51
N GLU A 244 -15.84 5.48 -3.63
CA GLU A 244 -14.75 4.93 -2.82
C GLU A 244 -14.94 5.21 -1.33
N GLY A 245 -15.34 6.43 -0.97
CA GLY A 245 -15.63 6.78 0.42
C GLY A 245 -16.71 5.91 1.07
N LEU A 246 -17.82 5.62 0.39
CA LEU A 246 -18.83 4.70 0.93
C LEU A 246 -18.36 3.24 0.96
N LEU A 247 -17.54 2.81 -0.01
CA LEU A 247 -16.92 1.49 0.05
C LEU A 247 -16.04 1.34 1.29
N ASP A 248 -15.25 2.38 1.60
CA ASP A 248 -14.41 2.40 2.79
C ASP A 248 -15.25 2.40 4.08
N GLU A 249 -16.29 3.21 4.15
CA GLU A 249 -17.19 3.28 5.31
C GLU A 249 -17.89 1.94 5.61
N ILE A 250 -18.27 1.18 4.57
CA ILE A 250 -19.08 -0.05 4.71
C ILE A 250 -18.20 -1.31 4.80
N ILE A 251 -17.18 -1.41 3.94
CA ILE A 251 -16.37 -2.62 3.77
C ILE A 251 -14.99 -2.48 4.44
N GLY A 252 -14.46 -1.25 4.47
CA GLY A 252 -13.09 -0.98 4.87
C GLY A 252 -12.10 -1.24 3.72
N ILE A 253 -11.45 -0.18 3.27
CA ILE A 253 -10.33 -0.24 2.32
C ILE A 253 -9.04 -0.21 3.14
N THR A 254 -8.14 -1.14 2.87
CA THR A 254 -6.84 -1.20 3.54
C THR A 254 -5.77 -1.44 2.48
N ASN A 255 -4.85 -0.48 2.34
CA ASN A 255 -3.80 -0.50 1.32
C ASN A 255 -4.35 -0.75 -0.10
N GLY A 256 -5.47 -0.11 -0.47
CA GLY A 256 -6.11 -0.29 -1.78
C GLY A 256 -6.71 -1.69 -2.01
N VAL A 257 -7.05 -2.42 -0.95
CA VAL A 257 -7.65 -3.75 -1.01
C VAL A 257 -8.90 -3.80 -0.13
N VAL A 258 -9.96 -4.43 -0.64
CA VAL A 258 -11.14 -4.82 0.15
C VAL A 258 -11.21 -6.35 0.25
N LYS A 259 -11.77 -6.85 1.35
CA LYS A 259 -12.00 -8.29 1.57
C LYS A 259 -13.50 -8.55 1.54
N VAL A 260 -13.98 -9.24 0.51
CA VAL A 260 -15.42 -9.42 0.23
C VAL A 260 -15.75 -10.89 0.03
N ASP A 261 -17.01 -11.30 0.19
CA ASP A 261 -17.41 -12.68 -0.06
C ASP A 261 -17.13 -13.09 -1.52
N ALA A 262 -16.69 -14.33 -1.72
CA ALA A 262 -16.37 -14.85 -3.05
C ALA A 262 -17.55 -14.71 -4.04
N GLU A 263 -18.78 -14.80 -3.55
CA GLU A 263 -20.01 -14.64 -4.33
C GLU A 263 -20.15 -13.26 -5.00
N LEU A 264 -19.54 -12.21 -4.43
CA LEU A 264 -19.55 -10.85 -4.98
C LEU A 264 -18.57 -10.69 -6.16
N VAL A 265 -17.57 -11.57 -6.26
CA VAL A 265 -16.51 -11.52 -7.30
C VAL A 265 -16.76 -12.55 -8.39
N GLU A 266 -17.43 -13.66 -8.08
CA GLU A 266 -17.67 -14.73 -9.03
C GLU A 266 -18.65 -14.33 -10.15
N ASP A 267 -18.21 -14.56 -11.39
CA ASP A 267 -19.02 -14.38 -12.58
C ASP A 267 -20.15 -15.44 -12.61
N ASP A 268 -21.37 -15.05 -12.98
CA ASP A 268 -22.54 -15.95 -12.96
C ASP A 268 -22.32 -17.21 -13.84
N SER A 269 -21.41 -17.15 -14.80
CA SER A 269 -21.04 -18.26 -15.67
C SER A 269 -20.21 -19.37 -14.98
N ASP A 270 -19.52 -19.05 -13.88
CA ASP A 270 -18.70 -19.99 -13.09
C ASP A 270 -19.46 -20.64 -11.93
N LYS A 271 -20.57 -20.03 -11.48
CA LYS A 271 -21.46 -20.59 -10.44
C LYS A 271 -22.03 -21.98 -10.79
N ALA A 272 -22.18 -22.28 -12.08
CA ALA A 272 -22.73 -23.55 -12.56
C ALA A 272 -21.73 -24.74 -12.55
N LYS A 273 -20.44 -24.51 -12.29
CA LYS A 273 -19.38 -25.52 -12.49
C LYS A 273 -18.57 -25.89 -11.24
N LYS A 274 -18.78 -25.25 -10.09
CA LYS A 274 -18.01 -25.52 -8.88
C LYS A 274 -18.91 -25.95 -7.73
N GLN A 275 -18.45 -26.95 -6.97
CA GLN A 275 -18.95 -27.22 -5.61
C GLN A 275 -18.75 -25.96 -4.77
N PRO A 276 -19.62 -25.71 -3.76
CA PRO A 276 -19.57 -24.47 -2.97
C PRO A 276 -18.14 -24.25 -2.49
N ALA A 277 -17.53 -23.15 -2.96
CA ALA A 277 -16.22 -22.73 -2.51
C ALA A 277 -16.29 -22.56 -0.99
N ALA A 278 -15.20 -22.87 -0.28
CA ALA A 278 -15.13 -22.66 1.15
C ALA A 278 -15.50 -21.21 1.46
N ALA A 279 -16.48 -21.01 2.35
CA ALA A 279 -16.89 -19.69 2.83
C ALA A 279 -15.65 -18.92 3.32
N GLY A 280 -15.35 -17.82 2.65
CA GLY A 280 -14.14 -17.06 2.92
C GLY A 280 -14.13 -15.76 2.12
N LEU A 281 -13.64 -14.71 2.75
CA LEU A 281 -13.43 -13.42 2.11
C LEU A 281 -12.27 -13.53 1.11
N VAL A 282 -12.46 -12.99 -0.08
CA VAL A 282 -11.46 -12.88 -1.13
C VAL A 282 -10.98 -11.42 -1.25
N PRO A 283 -9.67 -11.19 -1.45
CA PRO A 283 -9.14 -9.85 -1.65
C PRO A 283 -9.45 -9.35 -3.06
N VAL A 284 -9.93 -8.12 -3.15
CA VAL A 284 -10.16 -7.38 -4.39
C VAL A 284 -9.34 -6.10 -4.33
N ASN A 285 -8.50 -5.88 -5.33
CA ASN A 285 -7.70 -4.65 -5.42
C ASN A 285 -8.56 -3.52 -6.00
N LEU A 286 -8.49 -2.36 -5.36
CA LEU A 286 -9.15 -1.13 -5.73
C LEU A 286 -8.07 -0.07 -6.01
N ASN A 287 -7.72 0.10 -7.28
CA ASN A 287 -6.73 1.07 -7.73
C ASN A 287 -6.91 1.40 -9.23
N SER A 288 -6.07 2.30 -9.75
CA SER A 288 -6.12 2.79 -11.13
C SER A 288 -5.95 1.74 -12.23
N THR A 289 -5.56 0.51 -11.90
CA THR A 289 -5.42 -0.58 -12.90
C THR A 289 -6.77 -1.10 -13.40
N ASP A 290 -7.85 -0.87 -12.63
CA ASP A 290 -9.22 -0.99 -13.12
C ASP A 290 -9.68 0.36 -13.66
N ALA A 291 -9.76 0.47 -14.99
CA ALA A 291 -10.16 1.70 -15.67
C ALA A 291 -11.58 2.16 -15.32
N LEU A 292 -12.49 1.23 -15.00
CA LEU A 292 -13.84 1.61 -14.55
C LEU A 292 -13.75 2.19 -13.14
N TYR A 293 -13.04 1.53 -12.23
CA TYR A 293 -12.86 2.04 -10.86
C TYR A 293 -12.21 3.43 -10.85
N ALA A 294 -11.13 3.61 -11.62
CA ALA A 294 -10.45 4.90 -11.77
C ALA A 294 -11.39 6.02 -12.27
N GLU A 295 -12.36 5.67 -13.12
CA GLU A 295 -13.36 6.61 -13.63
C GLU A 295 -14.44 6.97 -12.59
N VAL A 296 -14.87 6.00 -11.77
CA VAL A 296 -16.06 6.14 -10.92
C VAL A 296 -15.79 6.34 -9.43
N ARG A 297 -14.57 6.08 -8.93
CA ARG A 297 -14.24 6.13 -7.48
C ARG A 297 -14.60 7.46 -6.81
N ASP A 298 -14.42 8.56 -7.55
CA ASP A 298 -14.68 9.93 -7.09
C ASP A 298 -16.11 10.42 -7.37
N TYR A 299 -16.96 9.59 -7.98
CA TYR A 299 -18.34 9.99 -8.27
C TYR A 299 -19.18 10.01 -7.01
N HIS A 300 -20.03 11.03 -6.90
CA HIS A 300 -21.16 10.99 -5.98
C HIS A 300 -22.07 9.80 -6.31
N THR A 301 -22.56 9.11 -5.29
CA THR A 301 -23.30 7.85 -5.44
C THR A 301 -24.59 7.98 -6.24
N GLU A 302 -25.25 9.14 -6.20
CA GLU A 302 -26.41 9.45 -7.07
C GLU A 302 -26.10 9.39 -8.57
N ARG A 303 -24.85 9.67 -8.97
CA ARG A 303 -24.41 9.59 -10.37
C ARG A 303 -23.99 8.17 -10.77
N LEU A 304 -23.52 7.38 -9.81
CA LEU A 304 -22.90 6.07 -10.04
C LEU A 304 -23.87 5.11 -10.75
N GLY A 305 -25.09 4.94 -10.24
CA GLY A 305 -26.05 3.97 -10.77
C GLY A 305 -26.39 4.20 -12.25
N ALA A 306 -26.72 5.43 -12.62
CA ALA A 306 -27.00 5.77 -14.02
C ALA A 306 -25.78 5.58 -14.93
N HIS A 307 -24.57 5.85 -14.41
CA HIS A 307 -23.33 5.64 -15.15
C HIS A 307 -23.06 4.15 -15.40
N LEU A 308 -23.17 3.30 -14.38
CA LEU A 308 -22.98 1.85 -14.51
C LEU A 308 -24.01 1.23 -15.48
N GLN A 309 -25.28 1.67 -15.42
CA GLN A 309 -26.32 1.23 -16.38
C GLN A 309 -25.99 1.61 -17.82
N ASN A 310 -25.47 2.82 -18.06
CA ASN A 310 -25.06 3.25 -19.39
C ASN A 310 -23.87 2.41 -19.90
N LYS A 311 -22.85 2.17 -19.06
CA LYS A 311 -21.72 1.28 -19.41
C LYS A 311 -22.20 -0.15 -19.70
N ALA A 312 -23.16 -0.66 -18.93
CA ALA A 312 -23.76 -1.98 -19.18
C ALA A 312 -24.44 -2.05 -20.55
N ARG A 313 -25.20 -1.01 -20.92
CA ARG A 313 -25.84 -0.90 -22.23
C ARG A 313 -24.79 -0.86 -23.35
N GLU A 314 -23.77 -0.02 -23.22
CA GLU A 314 -22.69 0.10 -24.22
C GLU A 314 -21.94 -1.23 -24.44
N ILE A 315 -21.62 -1.95 -23.36
CA ILE A 315 -20.94 -3.25 -23.47
C ILE A 315 -21.86 -4.27 -24.16
N ARG A 316 -23.16 -4.32 -23.83
CA ARG A 316 -24.13 -5.21 -24.49
C ARG A 316 -24.29 -4.90 -25.97
N GLU A 317 -24.41 -3.63 -26.34
CA GLU A 317 -24.52 -3.20 -27.75
C GLU A 317 -23.28 -3.63 -28.55
N ARG A 318 -22.07 -3.49 -28.00
CA ARG A 318 -20.83 -3.98 -28.63
C ARG A 318 -20.82 -5.51 -28.82
N TYR A 319 -21.38 -6.27 -27.87
CA TYR A 319 -21.54 -7.72 -28.02
C TYR A 319 -22.59 -8.10 -29.09
N GLU A 320 -23.70 -7.35 -29.18
CA GLU A 320 -24.78 -7.61 -30.13
C GLU A 320 -24.40 -7.24 -31.57
N GLU A 321 -23.71 -6.12 -31.78
CA GLU A 321 -23.17 -5.76 -33.10
C GLU A 321 -22.32 -6.87 -33.69
N PHE A 322 -21.55 -7.57 -32.84
CA PHE A 322 -20.73 -8.70 -33.25
C PHE A 322 -21.54 -9.96 -33.62
N ARG A 323 -22.70 -10.20 -32.99
CA ARG A 323 -23.58 -11.34 -33.34
C ARG A 323 -24.29 -11.17 -34.69
N LYS A 324 -24.14 -10.02 -35.36
CA LYS A 324 -24.69 -9.80 -36.70
C LYS A 324 -23.98 -10.69 -37.72
N LYS A 325 -24.76 -11.46 -38.49
CA LYS A 325 -24.32 -12.58 -39.34
C LYS A 325 -23.42 -12.22 -40.54
N ASN A 326 -23.09 -10.94 -40.78
CA ASN A 326 -22.44 -10.47 -42.01
C ASN A 326 -21.02 -9.90 -41.81
N ALA A 327 -20.33 -10.20 -40.71
CA ALA A 327 -18.97 -9.73 -40.48
C ALA A 327 -17.94 -10.39 -41.42
N SER A 328 -17.03 -9.59 -41.96
CA SER A 328 -15.90 -10.04 -42.77
C SER A 328 -14.82 -10.75 -41.93
N ILE A 329 -13.96 -11.54 -42.58
CA ILE A 329 -12.85 -12.25 -41.92
C ILE A 329 -11.88 -11.30 -41.21
N SER A 330 -11.67 -10.09 -41.74
CA SER A 330 -10.83 -9.07 -41.10
C SER A 330 -11.46 -8.58 -39.80
N GLU A 331 -12.76 -8.28 -39.81
CA GLU A 331 -13.52 -7.82 -38.63
C GLU A 331 -13.57 -8.90 -37.55
N ILE A 332 -13.73 -10.18 -37.94
CA ILE A 332 -13.66 -11.32 -37.00
C ILE A 332 -12.28 -11.39 -36.35
N ARG A 333 -11.19 -11.23 -37.11
CA ARG A 333 -9.82 -11.27 -36.58
C ARG A 333 -9.56 -10.12 -35.59
N ASP A 334 -9.96 -8.91 -35.94
CA ASP A 334 -9.79 -7.74 -35.07
C ASP A 334 -10.66 -7.84 -33.82
N PHE A 335 -11.83 -8.46 -33.92
CA PHE A 335 -12.66 -8.76 -32.76
C PHE A 335 -12.02 -9.79 -31.82
N VAL A 336 -11.49 -10.90 -32.33
CA VAL A 336 -10.82 -11.92 -31.49
C VAL A 336 -9.70 -11.31 -30.65
N LYS A 337 -9.00 -10.29 -31.18
CA LYS A 337 -7.99 -9.52 -30.42
C LYS A 337 -8.60 -8.68 -29.28
N ARG A 338 -9.84 -8.21 -29.43
CA ARG A 338 -10.54 -7.35 -28.44
C ARG A 338 -11.33 -8.14 -27.39
N ILE A 339 -11.67 -9.41 -27.62
CA ILE A 339 -12.43 -10.25 -26.67
C ILE A 339 -11.84 -10.22 -25.25
N PRO A 340 -10.53 -10.37 -25.04
CA PRO A 340 -9.98 -10.39 -23.68
C PRO A 340 -10.27 -9.09 -22.91
N GLY A 341 -10.09 -7.94 -23.56
CA GLY A 341 -10.37 -6.63 -22.95
C GLY A 341 -11.86 -6.41 -22.70
N LEU A 342 -12.73 -6.88 -23.60
CA LEU A 342 -14.18 -6.80 -23.43
C LEU A 342 -14.67 -7.68 -22.26
N LYS A 343 -14.11 -8.89 -22.11
CA LYS A 343 -14.39 -9.76 -20.95
C LYS A 343 -13.92 -9.14 -19.64
N GLN A 344 -12.72 -8.56 -19.63
CA GLN A 344 -12.20 -7.85 -18.45
C GLN A 344 -13.09 -6.66 -18.07
N SER A 345 -13.50 -5.85 -19.06
CA SER A 345 -14.40 -4.71 -18.84
C SER A 345 -15.77 -5.15 -18.30
N TYR A 346 -16.29 -6.27 -18.80
CA TYR A 346 -17.55 -6.84 -18.30
C TYR A 346 -17.42 -7.35 -16.85
N ALA A 347 -16.32 -8.04 -16.52
CA ALA A 347 -16.06 -8.52 -15.17
C ALA A 347 -15.90 -7.36 -14.17
N ALA A 348 -15.15 -6.32 -14.54
CA ALA A 348 -15.02 -5.09 -13.76
C ALA A 348 -16.38 -4.42 -13.53
N LEU A 349 -17.18 -4.29 -14.60
CA LEU A 349 -18.52 -3.73 -14.50
C LEU A 349 -19.43 -4.55 -13.57
N GLN A 350 -19.42 -5.88 -13.68
CA GLN A 350 -20.23 -6.74 -12.82
C GLN A 350 -19.82 -6.61 -11.36
N LEU A 351 -18.52 -6.59 -11.07
CA LEU A 351 -17.98 -6.37 -9.73
C LEU A 351 -18.48 -5.05 -9.14
N HIS A 352 -18.37 -3.95 -9.90
CA HIS A 352 -18.79 -2.63 -9.42
C HIS A 352 -20.30 -2.45 -9.35
N ILE A 353 -21.09 -3.20 -10.12
CA ILE A 353 -22.55 -3.31 -9.92
C ILE A 353 -22.83 -4.04 -8.61
N ASN A 354 -22.19 -5.19 -8.35
CA ASN A 354 -22.36 -5.95 -7.12
C ASN A 354 -21.96 -5.16 -5.87
N PHE A 355 -20.98 -4.26 -5.99
CA PHE A 355 -20.60 -3.34 -4.90
C PHE A 355 -21.56 -2.16 -4.71
N ALA A 356 -22.33 -1.80 -5.74
CA ALA A 356 -23.28 -0.70 -5.68
C ALA A 356 -24.69 -1.12 -5.24
N GLU A 357 -25.03 -2.40 -5.40
CA GLU A 357 -26.24 -3.05 -4.88
C GLU A 357 -26.09 -3.41 -3.40
#